data_AF-N9NA37-F1
#
_entry.id   AF-N9NA37-F1
#
_cell.length_a   1.000
_cell.length_b   1.000
_cell.length_c   1.000
_cell.angle_alpha   90.00
_cell.angle_beta   90.00
_cell.angle_gamma   90.00
#
_symmetry.space_group_name_H-M   'P 1'
#
loop_
_entity.id
_entity.type
_entity.pdbx_description
1 polymer ?
#
loop_
_entity_poly.entity_id
_entity_poly.type
_entity_poly.pdbx_seq_one_letter_code
_entity_poly.pdbx_strand_id
1 'polypeptide(L)'
;MNNNALKQLRQQLNIPVIEAVQLLKENQNDIAVCTQQYHKIQIEKLVEMTQCEPILAQTQYQAFACNFEKALSSIHSIQHKSSTVVFTTSMDKQKISGEIGIFVWKEPKLIEQKEQRAFIPLDDFKYLLDTFNSVFLLEDPIYTEDQSFDICGHNFIDCSTCQIIIKNIKKIKTHDQPLKDFLQEVITWLEQQLEDTKYLVFYGNL
;
A
#
# COMPACT_ATOMS: atom_id res chain seq x y z
N MET A 1 -45.05 -21.49 -0.60
CA MET A 1 -43.81 -20.87 -1.13
C MET A 1 -43.90 -20.88 -2.65
N ASN A 2 -43.69 -19.75 -3.32
CA ASN A 2 -43.77 -19.69 -4.78
C ASN A 2 -42.48 -20.26 -5.39
N ASN A 3 -42.53 -21.51 -5.87
CA ASN A 3 -41.38 -22.19 -6.45
C ASN A 3 -40.84 -21.50 -7.72
N ASN A 4 -41.68 -20.76 -8.45
CA ASN A 4 -41.26 -20.01 -9.63
C ASN A 4 -40.44 -18.77 -9.23
N ALA A 5 -40.94 -18.00 -8.25
CA ALA A 5 -40.25 -16.84 -7.70
C ALA A 5 -38.89 -17.21 -7.10
N LEU A 6 -38.81 -18.34 -6.39
CA LEU A 6 -37.54 -18.87 -5.85
C LEU A 6 -36.52 -19.19 -6.95
N LYS A 7 -36.96 -19.81 -8.05
CA LYS A 7 -36.08 -20.14 -9.17
C LYS A 7 -35.56 -18.87 -9.85
N GLN A 8 -36.44 -17.90 -10.10
CA GLN A 8 -36.05 -16.62 -10.69
C GLN A 8 -35.04 -15.85 -9.83
N LEU A 9 -35.32 -15.70 -8.53
CA LEU A 9 -34.45 -14.93 -7.63
C LEU A 9 -33.04 -15.54 -7.55
N ARG A 10 -32.95 -16.87 -7.45
CA ARG A 10 -31.65 -17.56 -7.38
C ARG A 10 -30.89 -17.52 -8.71
N GLN A 11 -31.58 -17.47 -9.84
CA GLN A 11 -30.93 -17.26 -11.14
C GLN A 11 -30.33 -15.86 -11.28
N GLN A 12 -30.97 -14.84 -10.69
CA GLN A 12 -30.48 -13.46 -10.75
C GLN A 12 -29.33 -13.20 -9.77
N LEU A 13 -29.44 -13.69 -8.53
CA LEU A 13 -28.52 -13.33 -7.45
C LEU A 13 -27.47 -14.39 -7.13
N ASN A 14 -27.63 -15.61 -7.65
CA ASN A 14 -26.77 -16.76 -7.36
C ASN A 14 -26.60 -17.04 -5.85
N ILE A 15 -27.71 -17.00 -5.10
CA ILE A 15 -27.72 -17.14 -3.63
C ILE A 15 -28.18 -18.53 -3.15
N PRO A 16 -27.80 -18.93 -1.91
CA PRO A 16 -28.32 -20.13 -1.26
C PRO A 16 -29.85 -20.14 -1.16
N VAL A 17 -30.43 -21.34 -1.13
CA VAL A 17 -31.90 -21.53 -1.05
C VAL A 17 -32.48 -20.83 0.18
N ILE A 18 -31.84 -20.99 1.33
CA ILE A 18 -32.32 -20.47 2.61
C ILE A 18 -32.42 -18.94 2.57
N GLU A 19 -31.40 -18.27 2.04
CA GLU A 19 -31.36 -16.82 1.90
C GLU A 19 -32.44 -16.31 0.92
N ALA A 20 -32.60 -17.00 -0.21
CA ALA A 20 -33.66 -16.67 -1.17
C ALA A 20 -35.06 -16.85 -0.59
N VAL A 21 -35.31 -17.91 0.19
CA VAL A 21 -36.60 -18.13 0.88
C VAL A 21 -36.89 -17.02 1.88
N GLN A 22 -35.88 -16.57 2.62
CA GLN A 22 -36.03 -15.51 3.61
C GLN A 22 -36.40 -14.18 2.94
N LEU A 23 -35.65 -13.77 1.91
CA LEU A 23 -35.93 -12.55 1.14
C LEU A 23 -37.36 -12.56 0.56
N LEU A 24 -37.79 -13.68 -0.02
CA LEU A 24 -39.13 -13.81 -0.60
C LEU A 24 -40.24 -13.70 0.44
N LYS A 25 -40.03 -14.22 1.66
CA LYS A 25 -41.02 -14.10 2.74
C LYS A 25 -41.15 -12.66 3.22
N GLU A 26 -40.04 -11.96 3.39
CA GLU A 26 -40.02 -10.57 3.87
C GLU A 26 -40.64 -9.60 2.85
N ASN A 27 -40.52 -9.90 1.55
CA ASN A 27 -40.95 -9.01 0.47
C ASN A 27 -42.15 -9.53 -0.32
N GLN A 28 -43.00 -10.37 0.29
CA GLN A 28 -44.25 -10.84 -0.32
C GLN A 28 -44.09 -11.51 -1.70
N ASN A 29 -42.95 -12.14 -1.94
CA ASN A 29 -42.51 -12.74 -3.21
C ASN A 29 -42.28 -11.74 -4.37
N ASP A 30 -42.14 -10.43 -4.10
CA ASP A 30 -41.74 -9.44 -5.10
C ASP A 30 -40.24 -9.56 -5.40
N ILE A 31 -39.92 -10.03 -6.61
CA ILE A 31 -38.54 -10.25 -7.06
C ILE A 31 -37.73 -8.95 -7.13
N ALA A 32 -38.34 -7.85 -7.58
CA ALA A 32 -37.63 -6.59 -7.74
C ALA A 32 -37.21 -6.02 -6.39
N VAL A 33 -38.13 -6.06 -5.41
CA VAL A 33 -37.86 -5.61 -4.04
C VAL A 33 -36.83 -6.54 -3.36
N CYS A 34 -36.94 -7.86 -3.53
CA CYS A 34 -35.94 -8.81 -3.02
C CYS A 34 -34.53 -8.49 -3.55
N THR A 35 -34.40 -8.24 -4.85
CA THR A 35 -33.11 -7.91 -5.50
C THR A 35 -32.54 -6.60 -4.97
N GLN A 36 -33.38 -5.57 -4.82
CA GLN A 36 -32.95 -4.29 -4.27
C GLN A 36 -32.48 -4.43 -2.80
N GLN A 37 -33.25 -5.14 -1.98
CA GLN A 37 -32.91 -5.39 -0.58
C GLN A 37 -31.60 -6.18 -0.46
N TYR A 38 -31.42 -7.21 -1.30
CA TYR A 38 -30.18 -7.99 -1.32
C TYR A 38 -28.97 -7.10 -1.58
N HIS A 39 -28.99 -6.29 -2.64
CA HIS A 39 -27.86 -5.41 -2.96
C HIS A 39 -27.60 -4.37 -1.86
N LYS A 40 -28.66 -3.84 -1.22
CA LYS A 40 -28.53 -2.94 -0.07
C LYS A 40 -27.80 -3.61 1.09
N ILE A 41 -28.20 -4.83 1.47
CA ILE A 41 -27.55 -5.61 2.53
C ILE A 41 -26.07 -5.87 2.20
N GLN A 42 -25.75 -6.18 0.95
CA GLN A 42 -24.36 -6.40 0.54
C GLN A 42 -23.50 -5.12 0.67
N ILE A 43 -24.04 -3.95 0.32
CA ILE A 43 -23.35 -2.66 0.52
C ILE A 43 -23.17 -2.37 2.01
N GLU A 44 -24.19 -2.58 2.83
CA GLU A 44 -24.10 -2.41 4.30
C GLU A 44 -23.02 -3.32 4.91
N LYS A 45 -22.96 -4.59 4.49
CA LYS A 45 -21.89 -5.52 4.88
C LYS A 45 -20.51 -5.04 4.45
N LEU A 46 -20.35 -4.50 3.23
CA LEU A 46 -19.08 -3.92 2.80
C LEU A 46 -18.66 -2.76 3.70
N VAL A 47 -19.58 -1.85 4.03
CA VAL A 47 -19.31 -0.74 4.96
C VAL A 47 -18.92 -1.25 6.34
N GLU A 48 -19.63 -2.23 6.87
CA GLU A 48 -19.33 -2.84 8.18
C GLU A 48 -17.96 -3.53 8.18
N MET A 49 -17.64 -4.32 7.15
CA MET A 49 -16.37 -5.06 7.09
C MET A 49 -15.15 -4.18 6.83
N THR A 50 -15.32 -3.09 6.07
CA THR A 50 -14.20 -2.23 5.63
C THR A 50 -14.12 -0.92 6.38
N GLN A 51 -15.17 -0.55 7.15
CA GLN A 51 -15.31 0.75 7.80
C GLN A 51 -15.13 1.93 6.81
N CYS A 52 -15.50 1.73 5.54
CA CYS A 52 -15.37 2.76 4.51
C CYS A 52 -16.62 3.65 4.42
N GLU A 53 -16.50 4.78 3.73
CA GLU A 53 -17.65 5.64 3.42
C GLU A 53 -18.72 4.88 2.59
N PRO A 54 -20.02 5.03 2.89
CA PRO A 54 -21.09 4.33 2.17
C PRO A 54 -21.06 4.53 0.65
N ILE A 55 -20.69 5.74 0.19
CA ILE A 55 -20.57 6.08 -1.23
C ILE A 55 -19.45 5.27 -1.90
N LEU A 56 -18.34 5.03 -1.20
CA LEU A 56 -17.24 4.22 -1.73
C LEU A 56 -17.67 2.76 -1.89
N ALA A 57 -18.31 2.18 -0.86
CA ALA A 57 -18.84 0.82 -0.92
C ALA A 57 -19.81 0.64 -2.09
N GLN A 58 -20.76 1.57 -2.25
CA GLN A 58 -21.73 1.54 -3.34
C GLN A 58 -21.04 1.62 -4.71
N THR A 59 -20.11 2.56 -4.88
CA THR A 59 -19.42 2.78 -6.16
C THR A 59 -18.61 1.56 -6.57
N GLN A 60 -17.84 0.97 -5.64
CA GLN A 60 -17.04 -0.22 -5.94
C GLN A 60 -17.93 -1.44 -6.21
N TYR A 61 -18.99 -1.63 -5.42
CA TYR A 61 -19.92 -2.73 -5.63
C TYR A 61 -20.58 -2.68 -7.01
N GLN A 62 -21.00 -1.50 -7.46
CA GLN A 62 -21.56 -1.30 -8.80
C GLN A 62 -20.51 -1.47 -9.91
N ALA A 63 -19.29 -0.97 -9.71
CA ALA A 63 -18.19 -1.09 -10.67
C ALA A 63 -17.83 -2.55 -11.00
N PHE A 64 -17.98 -3.46 -10.04
CA PHE A 64 -17.74 -4.89 -10.23
C PHE A 64 -19.00 -5.71 -10.50
N ALA A 65 -20.03 -5.09 -11.12
CA ALA A 65 -21.28 -5.75 -11.48
C ALA A 65 -21.94 -6.46 -10.28
N CYS A 66 -21.97 -5.80 -9.12
CA CYS A 66 -22.53 -6.32 -7.86
C CYS A 66 -21.83 -7.57 -7.34
N ASN A 67 -20.55 -7.77 -7.66
CA ASN A 67 -19.74 -8.84 -7.09
C ASN A 67 -19.13 -8.41 -5.75
N PHE A 68 -19.59 -9.02 -4.66
CA PHE A 68 -19.17 -8.69 -3.29
C PHE A 68 -17.66 -8.86 -3.07
N GLU A 69 -17.10 -10.01 -3.43
CA GLU A 69 -15.68 -10.34 -3.20
C GLU A 69 -14.73 -9.40 -3.96
N LYS A 70 -15.05 -9.08 -5.21
CA LYS A 70 -14.26 -8.13 -6.01
C LYS A 70 -14.36 -6.71 -5.45
N ALA A 71 -15.54 -6.30 -5.02
CA ALA A 71 -15.74 -4.99 -4.40
C ALA A 71 -14.98 -4.88 -3.07
N LEU A 72 -15.09 -5.89 -2.20
CA LEU A 72 -14.35 -5.99 -0.95
C LEU A 72 -12.84 -5.91 -1.18
N SER A 73 -12.33 -6.71 -2.12
CA SER A 73 -10.91 -6.72 -2.49
C SER A 73 -10.44 -5.35 -3.02
N SER A 74 -11.27 -4.66 -3.82
CA SER A 74 -10.96 -3.33 -4.34
C SER A 74 -10.97 -2.27 -3.25
N ILE A 75 -11.96 -2.28 -2.35
CA ILE A 75 -12.04 -1.34 -1.22
C ILE A 75 -10.81 -1.51 -0.31
N HIS A 76 -10.47 -2.75 0.04
CA HIS A 76 -9.22 -3.02 0.77
C HIS A 76 -8.01 -2.53 -0.02
N SER A 77 -7.93 -2.77 -1.33
CA SER A 77 -6.83 -2.26 -2.15
C SER A 77 -6.75 -0.74 -2.19
N ILE A 78 -7.89 -0.02 -2.11
CA ILE A 78 -7.95 1.45 -2.05
C ILE A 78 -7.53 1.95 -0.66
N GLN A 79 -8.07 1.34 0.40
CA GLN A 79 -7.80 1.74 1.79
C GLN A 79 -6.36 1.40 2.21
N HIS A 80 -5.86 0.25 1.76
CA HIS A 80 -4.52 -0.27 1.99
C HIS A 80 -3.58 -0.03 0.81
N LYS A 81 -3.95 0.83 -0.15
CA LYS A 81 -3.01 1.28 -1.18
C LYS A 81 -1.85 1.94 -0.44
N SER A 82 -0.72 1.25 -0.35
CA SER A 82 0.51 1.81 0.17
C SER A 82 0.75 3.11 -0.61
N SER A 83 0.78 4.23 0.10
CA SER A 83 1.20 5.49 -0.50
C SER A 83 2.71 5.40 -0.66
N THR A 84 3.14 4.72 -1.72
CA THR A 84 4.55 4.70 -2.09
C THR A 84 4.89 6.08 -2.62
N VAL A 85 5.63 6.84 -1.82
CA VAL A 85 6.22 8.10 -2.26
C VAL A 85 7.42 7.77 -3.15
N VAL A 86 7.51 8.39 -4.32
CA VAL A 86 8.62 8.14 -5.24
C VAL A 86 9.56 9.35 -5.28
N PHE A 87 10.83 9.11 -4.98
CA PHE A 87 11.90 10.10 -5.08
C PHE A 87 12.72 9.82 -6.33
N THR A 88 12.78 10.78 -7.23
CA THR A 88 13.53 10.66 -8.49
C THR A 88 14.00 12.04 -8.96
N THR A 89 15.07 12.08 -9.73
CA THR A 89 15.47 13.27 -10.49
C THR A 89 14.68 13.44 -11.79
N SER A 90 13.88 12.44 -12.19
CA SER A 90 13.03 12.49 -13.39
C SER A 90 11.81 13.40 -13.21
N MET A 91 11.49 14.17 -14.26
CA MET A 91 10.28 15.01 -14.32
C MET A 91 8.99 14.19 -14.49
N ASP A 92 9.08 12.96 -14.97
CA ASP A 92 7.93 12.07 -15.19
C ASP A 92 7.87 10.97 -14.13
N LYS A 93 7.30 11.32 -12.96
CA LYS A 93 7.10 10.39 -11.84
C LYS A 93 6.10 9.25 -12.17
N GLN A 94 5.37 9.31 -13.28
CA GLN A 94 4.36 8.30 -13.66
C GLN A 94 4.96 7.08 -14.37
N LYS A 95 6.20 7.19 -14.87
CA LYS A 95 6.86 6.12 -15.64
C LYS A 95 7.56 5.04 -14.79
N ILE A 96 7.48 5.16 -13.46
CA ILE A 96 8.30 4.39 -12.50
C ILE A 96 7.68 3.01 -12.16
N SER A 97 6.56 2.65 -12.80
CA SER A 97 5.91 1.35 -12.62
C SER A 97 6.74 0.22 -13.22
N GLY A 98 7.40 -0.57 -12.36
CA GLY A 98 8.17 -1.77 -12.76
C GLY A 98 9.68 -1.55 -12.84
N GLU A 99 10.20 -0.43 -12.33
CA GLU A 99 11.64 -0.17 -12.28
C GLU A 99 12.32 -0.90 -11.11
N ILE A 100 13.61 -1.17 -11.31
CA ILE A 100 14.53 -1.65 -10.26
C ILE A 100 14.92 -0.45 -9.40
N GLY A 101 14.95 -0.63 -8.08
CA GLY A 101 15.26 0.42 -7.13
C GLY A 101 15.20 -0.06 -5.69
N ILE A 102 15.17 0.91 -4.78
CA ILE A 102 15.19 0.69 -3.34
C ILE A 102 13.84 1.09 -2.76
N PHE A 103 13.17 0.15 -2.12
CA PHE A 103 12.01 0.41 -1.27
C PHE A 103 12.46 0.74 0.15
N VAL A 104 11.77 1.68 0.80
CA VAL A 104 12.06 2.08 2.18
C VAL A 104 10.79 2.05 3.02
N TRP A 105 10.84 1.45 4.21
CA TRP A 105 9.71 1.44 5.16
C TRP A 105 10.18 1.34 6.62
N LYS A 106 9.25 1.56 7.56
CA LYS A 106 9.48 1.43 9.01
C LYS A 106 9.37 -0.01 9.49
N GLU A 107 10.25 -0.41 10.40
CA GLU A 107 10.14 -1.66 11.15
C GLU A 107 10.37 -1.41 12.67
N PRO A 108 9.50 -1.92 13.57
CA PRO A 108 8.32 -2.72 13.29
C PRO A 108 7.18 -1.93 12.66
N LYS A 109 6.39 -2.58 11.81
CA LYS A 109 5.18 -1.96 11.26
C LYS A 109 4.15 -1.70 12.38
N LEU A 110 3.77 -0.44 12.56
CA LEU A 110 2.68 -0.08 13.46
C LEU A 110 1.34 -0.53 12.86
N ILE A 111 0.59 -1.34 13.63
CA ILE A 111 -0.66 -2.02 13.17
C ILE A 111 -1.71 -1.01 12.68
N GLU A 112 -1.72 0.20 13.22
CA GLU A 112 -2.75 1.22 12.97
C GLU A 112 -2.37 2.24 11.87
N GLN A 113 -1.13 2.24 11.38
CA GLN A 113 -0.70 3.21 10.37
C GLN A 113 -0.77 2.60 8.96
N LYS A 114 -1.32 3.39 8.01
CA LYS A 114 -1.16 3.09 6.59
C LYS A 114 0.33 2.99 6.28
N GLU A 115 0.72 1.92 5.60
CA GLU A 115 2.12 1.70 5.28
C GLU A 115 2.60 2.77 4.30
N GLN A 116 3.34 3.74 4.82
CA GLN A 116 4.08 4.70 4.03
C GLN A 116 5.38 4.02 3.61
N ARG A 117 5.47 3.73 2.32
CA ARG A 117 6.72 3.28 1.71
C ARG A 117 7.31 4.44 0.92
N ALA A 118 8.61 4.46 0.78
CA ALA A 118 9.26 5.19 -0.29
C ALA A 118 9.79 4.22 -1.34
N PHE A 119 9.94 4.71 -2.56
CA PHE A 119 10.67 4.06 -3.63
C PHE A 119 11.65 5.05 -4.26
N ILE A 120 12.88 4.58 -4.47
CA ILE A 120 13.94 5.33 -5.14
C ILE A 120 14.44 4.47 -6.30
N PRO A 121 14.26 4.88 -7.57
CA PRO A 121 14.81 4.16 -8.70
C PRO A 121 16.32 3.96 -8.56
N LEU A 122 16.85 2.84 -9.01
CA LEU A 122 18.28 2.52 -8.85
C LEU A 122 19.19 3.59 -9.49
N ASP A 123 18.75 4.14 -10.63
CA ASP A 123 19.45 5.22 -11.33
C ASP A 123 19.55 6.52 -10.52
N ASP A 124 18.63 6.76 -9.58
CA ASP A 124 18.68 7.87 -8.64
C ASP A 124 19.39 7.46 -7.34
N PHE A 125 19.21 6.22 -6.89
CA PHE A 125 19.85 5.70 -5.67
C PHE A 125 21.38 5.71 -5.77
N LYS A 126 21.96 5.64 -6.98
CA LYS A 126 23.41 5.77 -7.19
C LYS A 126 24.01 7.05 -6.59
N TYR A 127 23.22 8.13 -6.47
CA TYR A 127 23.68 9.37 -5.84
C TYR A 127 23.78 9.25 -4.31
N LEU A 128 23.16 8.24 -3.73
CA LEU A 128 23.13 7.97 -2.29
C LEU A 128 24.05 6.81 -1.88
N LEU A 129 24.40 5.92 -2.82
CA LEU A 129 25.09 4.66 -2.55
C LEU A 129 26.37 4.83 -1.72
N ASP A 130 27.23 5.80 -2.06
CA ASP A 130 28.46 6.07 -1.30
C ASP A 130 28.17 6.48 0.15
N THR A 131 27.07 7.21 0.37
CA THR A 131 26.65 7.60 1.71
C THR A 131 26.19 6.39 2.51
N PHE A 132 25.44 5.48 1.90
CA PHE A 132 25.02 4.24 2.57
C PHE A 132 26.21 3.33 2.86
N ASN A 133 27.08 3.07 1.87
CA ASN A 133 28.28 2.25 2.09
C ASN A 133 29.19 2.80 3.19
N SER A 134 29.25 4.12 3.37
CA SER A 134 30.09 4.74 4.41
C SER A 134 29.71 4.34 5.86
N VAL A 135 28.47 3.89 6.09
CA VAL A 135 28.02 3.49 7.44
C VAL A 135 28.14 2.00 7.71
N PHE A 136 28.25 1.16 6.68
CA PHE A 136 28.52 -0.29 6.85
C PHE A 136 30.02 -0.58 7.05
N LEU A 137 30.88 0.40 6.81
CA LEU A 137 32.29 0.37 7.21
C LEU A 137 32.52 0.60 8.72
N LEU A 138 31.45 0.87 9.49
CA LEU A 138 31.52 1.04 10.94
C LEU A 138 31.49 -0.33 11.59
N GLU A 139 32.65 -0.75 12.11
CA GLU A 139 32.91 -2.05 12.73
C GLU A 139 31.83 -2.45 13.77
N ASP A 140 30.88 -3.31 13.37
CA ASP A 140 30.06 -4.07 14.30
C ASP A 140 30.75 -5.44 14.53
N PRO A 141 31.12 -5.78 15.78
CA PRO A 141 31.86 -7.01 16.10
C PRO A 141 31.09 -8.31 15.84
N ILE A 142 29.82 -8.25 15.43
CA ILE A 142 29.00 -9.42 15.09
C ILE A 142 29.19 -9.84 13.63
N TYR A 143 29.68 -8.95 12.76
CA TYR A 143 29.68 -9.21 11.32
C TYR A 143 31.09 -9.33 10.74
N THR A 144 31.39 -10.51 10.21
CA THR A 144 32.66 -10.82 9.54
C THR A 144 32.52 -10.68 8.03
N GLU A 145 33.39 -9.85 7.45
CA GLU A 145 33.70 -9.68 6.00
C GLU A 145 32.72 -8.85 5.15
N ASP A 146 33.25 -7.75 4.57
CA ASP A 146 32.68 -6.90 3.51
C ASP A 146 31.19 -6.52 3.63
N GLN A 147 30.84 -5.80 4.70
CA GLN A 147 29.52 -5.16 4.78
C GLN A 147 29.47 -3.93 3.88
N SER A 148 28.88 -4.12 2.70
CA SER A 148 28.39 -3.04 1.86
C SER A 148 26.86 -3.03 1.92
N PHE A 149 26.25 -1.94 1.49
CA PHE A 149 24.80 -1.89 1.35
C PHE A 149 24.34 -2.96 0.33
N ASP A 150 23.47 -3.87 0.75
CA ASP A 150 22.97 -4.94 -0.10
C ASP A 150 21.87 -4.39 -1.03
N ILE A 151 22.24 -4.10 -2.28
CA ILE A 151 21.31 -3.62 -3.31
C ILE A 151 20.31 -4.68 -3.80
N CYS A 152 20.40 -5.93 -3.33
CA CYS A 152 19.53 -7.04 -3.72
C CYS A 152 18.71 -7.60 -2.54
N GLY A 153 18.84 -7.01 -1.35
CA GLY A 153 18.32 -7.59 -0.13
C GLY A 153 17.85 -6.57 0.88
N HIS A 154 17.60 -7.05 2.11
CA HIS A 154 17.07 -6.23 3.20
C HIS A 154 18.21 -5.64 4.02
N ASN A 155 18.25 -4.32 4.11
CA ASN A 155 19.18 -3.59 4.97
C ASN A 155 18.40 -2.96 6.12
N PHE A 156 18.54 -3.52 7.31
CA PHE A 156 17.94 -2.96 8.53
C PHE A 156 18.89 -1.92 9.10
N ILE A 157 18.47 -0.65 9.08
CA ILE A 157 19.28 0.47 9.54
C ILE A 157 18.58 1.11 10.74
N ASP A 158 19.27 1.16 11.88
CA ASP A 158 18.74 1.79 13.09
C ASP A 158 18.69 3.32 12.94
N CYS A 159 17.89 3.96 13.79
CA CYS A 159 17.69 5.41 13.73
C CYS A 159 18.98 6.23 13.86
N SER A 160 19.94 5.80 14.68
CA SER A 160 21.20 6.55 14.86
C SER A 160 22.08 6.48 13.62
N THR A 161 22.12 5.31 12.97
CA THR A 161 22.79 5.12 11.69
C THR A 161 22.10 5.90 10.57
N CYS A 162 20.75 5.93 10.53
CA CYS A 162 20.00 6.78 9.60
C CYS A 162 20.31 8.27 9.77
N GLN A 163 20.50 8.76 10.99
CA GLN A 163 20.91 10.15 11.22
C GLN A 163 22.29 10.47 10.64
N ILE A 164 23.23 9.51 10.71
CA ILE A 164 24.55 9.64 10.07
C ILE A 164 24.40 9.70 8.55
N ILE A 165 23.60 8.82 7.95
CA ILE A 165 23.26 8.82 6.52
C ILE A 165 22.70 10.18 6.13
N ILE A 166 21.66 10.68 6.80
CA ILE A 166 21.04 11.99 6.52
C ILE A 166 22.08 13.11 6.57
N LYS A 167 22.95 13.12 7.59
CA LYS A 167 24.02 14.11 7.73
C LYS A 167 25.01 14.06 6.56
N ASN A 168 25.30 12.87 6.04
CA ASN A 168 26.18 12.68 4.90
C ASN A 168 25.51 13.09 3.58
N ILE A 169 24.22 12.79 3.38
CA ILE A 169 23.43 13.27 2.23
C ILE A 169 23.44 14.81 2.18
N LYS A 170 23.25 15.48 3.33
CA LYS A 170 23.32 16.96 3.43
C LYS A 170 24.66 17.57 3.02
N LYS A 171 25.75 16.78 2.95
CA LYS A 171 27.07 17.24 2.51
C LYS A 171 27.28 17.10 1.00
N ILE A 172 26.41 16.39 0.29
CA ILE A 172 26.50 16.22 -1.16
C ILE A 172 26.32 17.58 -1.83
N LYS A 173 27.37 18.07 -2.49
CA LYS A 173 27.35 19.34 -3.22
C LYS A 173 27.05 19.07 -4.68
N THR A 174 26.03 19.74 -5.20
CA THR A 174 25.68 19.70 -6.62
C THR A 174 25.18 21.07 -7.07
N HIS A 175 25.35 21.40 -8.35
CA HIS A 175 24.76 22.56 -8.99
C HIS A 175 23.48 22.22 -9.78
N ASP A 176 23.21 20.93 -9.97
CA ASP A 176 22.05 20.42 -10.69
C ASP A 176 20.78 20.53 -9.82
N GLN A 177 19.76 21.25 -10.31
CA GLN A 177 18.56 21.55 -9.54
C GLN A 177 17.68 20.30 -9.28
N PRO A 178 17.38 19.45 -10.28
CA PRO A 178 16.71 18.18 -10.06
C PRO A 178 17.37 17.32 -8.98
N LEU A 179 18.71 17.20 -9.00
CA LEU A 179 19.42 16.46 -7.95
C LEU A 179 19.29 17.11 -6.57
N LYS A 180 19.35 18.45 -6.46
CA LYS A 180 19.12 19.14 -5.17
C LYS A 180 17.73 18.85 -4.61
N ASP A 181 16.72 18.93 -5.45
CA ASP A 181 15.33 18.73 -5.06
C ASP A 181 15.12 17.28 -4.60
N PHE A 182 15.64 16.31 -5.36
CA PHE A 182 15.66 14.89 -4.99
C PHE A 182 16.30 14.66 -3.61
N LEU A 183 17.51 15.18 -3.38
CA LEU A 183 18.22 14.98 -2.11
C LEU A 183 17.43 15.58 -0.94
N GLN A 184 16.84 16.77 -1.13
CA GLN A 184 16.05 17.43 -0.10
C GLN A 184 14.74 16.68 0.19
N GLU A 185 14.05 16.14 -0.83
CA GLU A 185 12.85 15.31 -0.65
C GLU A 185 13.18 14.04 0.16
N VAL A 186 14.27 13.34 -0.19
CA VAL A 186 14.74 12.14 0.53
C VAL A 186 15.08 12.47 1.98
N ILE A 187 15.85 13.53 2.23
CA ILE A 187 16.21 13.96 3.60
C ILE A 187 14.95 14.23 4.42
N THR A 188 14.04 15.05 3.88
CA THR A 188 12.83 15.47 4.59
C THR A 188 11.96 14.28 4.96
N TRP A 189 11.79 13.33 4.03
CA TRP A 189 10.99 12.15 4.29
C TRP A 189 11.66 11.23 5.32
N LEU A 190 12.97 10.97 5.21
CA LEU A 190 13.68 10.16 6.19
C LEU A 190 13.59 10.76 7.59
N GLU A 191 13.78 12.07 7.74
CA GLU A 191 13.64 12.75 9.04
C GLU A 191 12.25 12.56 9.66
N GLN A 192 11.19 12.68 8.86
CA GLN A 192 9.81 12.42 9.30
C GLN A 192 9.59 10.96 9.74
N GLN A 193 10.21 9.99 9.06
CA GLN A 193 10.04 8.58 9.42
C GLN A 193 10.80 8.18 10.69
N LEU A 194 11.78 8.97 11.15
CA LEU A 194 12.58 8.63 12.33
C LEU A 194 11.91 9.00 13.67
N GLU A 195 10.78 9.72 13.68
CA GLU A 195 10.14 10.19 14.91
C GLU A 195 9.55 9.04 15.76
N ASP A 196 9.09 7.96 15.13
CA ASP A 196 8.30 6.89 15.76
C ASP A 196 8.69 5.47 15.30
N THR A 197 9.90 5.27 14.78
CA THR A 197 10.41 3.95 14.37
C THR A 197 11.66 3.52 15.13
N LYS A 198 11.96 2.21 15.12
CA LYS A 198 13.25 1.66 15.60
C LYS A 198 14.24 1.47 14.46
N TYR A 199 13.74 1.03 13.32
CA TYR A 199 14.53 0.76 12.13
C TYR A 199 13.83 1.32 10.90
N LEU A 200 14.64 1.70 9.91
CA LEU A 200 14.20 1.79 8.53
C LEU A 200 14.79 0.60 7.76
N VAL A 201 13.95 -0.05 6.98
CA VAL A 201 14.35 -1.14 6.10
C VAL A 201 14.52 -0.57 4.71
N PHE A 202 15.71 -0.75 4.14
CA PHE A 202 16.00 -0.43 2.75
C PHE A 202 16.15 -1.74 1.99
N TYR A 203 15.23 -1.99 1.06
CA TYR A 203 15.18 -3.22 0.28
C TYR A 203 15.37 -2.96 -1.20
N GLY A 204 16.39 -3.57 -1.79
CA GLY A 204 16.56 -3.58 -3.23
C GLY A 204 15.78 -4.71 -3.89
N ASN A 205 15.08 -4.42 -5.00
CA ASN A 205 14.27 -5.38 -5.74
C ASN A 205 14.97 -5.93 -7.01
N LEU A 206 16.30 -6.00 -6.98
CA LEU A 206 17.16 -6.42 -8.10
C LEU A 206 17.17 -7.95 -8.28
#